data_AF-A0A2H2ZK58-F1
#
_entry.id   AF-A0A2H2ZK58-F1
#
_cell.length_a   1.000
_cell.length_b   1.000
_cell.length_c   1.000
_cell.angle_alpha   90.00
_cell.angle_beta   90.00
_cell.angle_gamma   90.00
#
_symmetry.space_group_name_H-M   'P 1'
#
loop_
_entity.id
_entity.type
_entity.pdbx_description
1 polymer ?
#
loop_
_entity_poly.entity_id
_entity_poly.type
_entity_poly.pdbx_seq_one_letter_code
_entity_poly.pdbx_strand_id
1 'polypeptide(L)'
;MFLYAHLAIEYLLQQPTKEKLKEKMKEEMAPKELSQIYEKLLDNVQTELLSLTEGQAHWDMAKLLLGWLVCAKRPLKWHEMQSILSYDPDQQKVDFDNKMLRQDANKYLGSLVHILEGGHIRIVHSTARRQAKNQLRMVFKLEADSP
;
A
#
# COMPACT_ATOMS: atom_id res chain seq x y z
N MET A 1 -0.65 -17.88 -9.03
CA MET A 1 -2.08 -17.68 -9.34
C MET A 1 -3.00 -18.16 -8.20
N PHE A 2 -2.59 -18.08 -6.92
CA PHE A 2 -3.38 -18.60 -5.78
C PHE A 2 -3.86 -17.49 -4.81
N LEU A 3 -3.35 -16.27 -5.00
CA LEU A 3 -3.50 -15.15 -4.07
C LEU A 3 -4.82 -14.40 -4.23
N TYR A 4 -5.43 -14.45 -5.42
CA TYR A 4 -6.81 -13.98 -5.63
C TYR A 4 -7.79 -14.76 -4.77
N ALA A 5 -7.67 -16.08 -4.73
CA ALA A 5 -8.49 -16.93 -3.87
C ALA A 5 -8.24 -16.61 -2.38
N HIS A 6 -7.00 -16.36 -1.98
CA HIS A 6 -6.66 -15.98 -0.61
C HIS A 6 -7.31 -14.65 -0.18
N LEU A 7 -7.16 -13.58 -0.98
CA LEU A 7 -7.75 -12.27 -0.69
C LEU A 7 -9.28 -12.26 -0.78
N ALA A 8 -9.85 -12.99 -1.75
CA ALA A 8 -11.29 -13.17 -1.82
C ALA A 8 -11.81 -13.87 -0.56
N ILE A 9 -11.08 -14.87 -0.05
CA ILE A 9 -11.41 -15.53 1.21
C ILE A 9 -11.26 -14.59 2.41
N GLU A 10 -10.16 -13.83 2.54
CA GLU A 10 -10.01 -12.85 3.63
C GLU A 10 -11.12 -11.79 3.62
N TYR A 11 -11.48 -11.30 2.43
CA TYR A 11 -12.58 -10.35 2.26
C TYR A 11 -13.94 -10.92 2.70
N LEU A 12 -14.19 -12.20 2.40
CA LEU A 12 -15.37 -12.92 2.85
C LEU A 12 -15.33 -13.15 4.37
N LEU A 13 -14.16 -13.45 4.94
CA LEU A 13 -13.98 -13.67 6.38
C LEU A 13 -14.19 -12.41 7.22
N GLN A 14 -14.04 -11.21 6.65
CA GLN A 14 -14.31 -9.94 7.33
C GLN A 14 -15.81 -9.65 7.56
N GLN A 15 -16.73 -10.53 7.12
CA GLN A 15 -18.16 -10.29 7.36
C GLN A 15 -18.54 -10.58 8.82
N PRO A 16 -19.19 -9.62 9.50
CA PRO A 16 -19.46 -9.74 10.94
C PRO A 16 -20.50 -10.81 11.28
N THR A 17 -21.33 -11.21 10.31
CA THR A 17 -22.35 -12.25 10.49
C THR A 17 -22.41 -13.22 9.32
N LYS A 18 -22.87 -14.44 9.61
CA LYS A 18 -23.11 -15.49 8.60
C LYS A 18 -24.13 -15.07 7.54
N GLU A 19 -25.09 -14.23 7.91
CA GLU A 19 -26.08 -13.66 7.00
C GLU A 19 -25.43 -12.70 6.01
N LYS A 20 -24.62 -11.73 6.49
CA LYS A 20 -23.87 -10.79 5.65
C LYS A 20 -22.89 -11.48 4.72
N LEU A 21 -22.25 -12.56 5.19
CA LEU A 21 -21.42 -13.42 4.36
C LEU A 21 -22.25 -14.06 3.22
N LYS A 22 -23.40 -14.67 3.54
CA LYS A 22 -24.27 -15.31 2.56
C LYS A 22 -24.86 -14.33 1.55
N GLU A 23 -25.21 -13.12 1.95
CA GLU A 23 -25.64 -12.04 1.04
C GLU A 23 -24.52 -11.71 0.04
N LYS A 24 -23.30 -11.46 0.53
CA LYS A 24 -22.12 -11.18 -0.31
C LYS A 24 -21.70 -12.33 -1.23
N MET A 25 -22.03 -13.57 -0.87
CA MET A 25 -21.78 -14.74 -1.73
C MET A 25 -22.84 -14.91 -2.83
N LYS A 26 -24.03 -14.31 -2.68
CA LYS A 26 -25.15 -14.40 -3.63
C LYS A 26 -25.13 -13.28 -4.67
N GLU A 27 -24.69 -12.08 -4.29
CA GLU A 27 -24.42 -10.98 -5.24
C GLU A 27 -23.10 -11.26 -5.97
N GLU A 28 -23.19 -11.66 -7.25
CA GLU A 28 -22.08 -11.94 -8.19
C GLU A 28 -20.71 -12.15 -7.51
N MET A 29 -20.48 -13.41 -7.13
CA MET A 29 -19.27 -13.91 -6.47
C MET A 29 -18.00 -13.25 -7.00
N ALA A 30 -17.37 -12.49 -6.11
CA ALA A 30 -16.09 -11.83 -6.28
C ALA A 30 -16.14 -10.48 -7.00
N PRO A 31 -15.37 -9.49 -6.49
CA PRO A 31 -15.20 -8.20 -7.15
C PRO A 31 -14.86 -8.42 -8.63
N LYS A 32 -15.67 -7.79 -9.50
CA LYS A 32 -15.58 -7.95 -10.96
C LYS A 32 -14.18 -7.65 -11.47
N GLU A 33 -13.47 -6.78 -10.75
CA GLU A 33 -12.08 -6.44 -11.00
C GLU A 33 -11.25 -6.38 -9.72
N LEU A 34 -9.98 -6.75 -9.83
CA LEU A 34 -8.97 -6.64 -8.76
C LEU A 34 -8.79 -5.22 -8.21
N SER A 35 -9.09 -4.20 -9.02
CA SER A 35 -9.11 -2.78 -8.63
C SER A 35 -10.01 -2.54 -7.43
N GLN A 36 -11.20 -3.15 -7.43
CA GLN A 36 -12.20 -2.93 -6.39
C GLN A 36 -11.81 -3.56 -5.05
N ILE A 37 -11.01 -4.64 -5.06
CA ILE A 37 -10.43 -5.21 -3.84
C ILE A 37 -9.33 -4.29 -3.32
N TYR A 38 -8.48 -3.80 -4.22
CA TYR A 38 -7.37 -2.93 -3.87
C TYR A 38 -7.84 -1.57 -3.33
N GLU A 39 -8.88 -0.98 -3.92
CA GLU A 39 -9.53 0.23 -3.43
C GLU A 39 -10.05 0.01 -2.00
N LYS A 40 -10.78 -1.08 -1.73
CA LYS A 40 -11.25 -1.39 -0.38
C LYS A 40 -10.11 -1.62 0.63
N LEU A 41 -9.02 -2.27 0.21
CA LEU A 41 -7.85 -2.45 1.08
C LEU A 41 -7.16 -1.12 1.37
N LEU A 42 -7.03 -0.24 0.37
CA LEU A 42 -6.52 1.11 0.54
C LEU A 42 -7.42 1.93 1.48
N ASP A 43 -8.73 1.90 1.28
CA ASP A 43 -9.70 2.61 2.12
C ASP A 43 -9.61 2.15 3.58
N ASN A 44 -9.45 0.85 3.81
CA ASN A 44 -9.27 0.28 5.15
C ASN A 44 -7.97 0.77 5.81
N VAL A 45 -6.84 0.68 5.11
CA VAL A 45 -5.55 1.16 5.64
C VAL A 45 -5.58 2.67 5.85
N GLN A 46 -6.17 3.43 4.94
CA GLN A 46 -6.35 4.88 5.09
C GLN A 46 -7.18 5.20 6.34
N THR A 47 -8.32 4.53 6.51
CA THR A 47 -9.19 4.73 7.68
C THR A 47 -8.46 4.40 8.98
N GLU A 48 -7.70 3.30 9.01
CA GLU A 48 -6.90 2.91 10.17
C GLU A 48 -5.84 3.98 10.50
N LEU A 49 -5.06 4.41 9.51
CA LEU A 49 -3.99 5.40 9.72
C LEU A 49 -4.54 6.78 10.09
N LEU A 50 -5.63 7.22 9.48
CA LEU A 50 -6.27 8.51 9.80
C LEU A 50 -6.87 8.53 11.22
N SER A 51 -7.16 7.36 11.81
CA SER A 51 -7.63 7.26 13.20
C SER A 51 -6.51 7.43 14.24
N LEU A 52 -5.24 7.39 13.83
CA LEU A 52 -4.09 7.58 14.71
C LEU A 52 -3.85 9.06 15.05
N THR A 53 -3.12 9.31 16.14
CA THR A 53 -2.55 10.64 16.41
C THR A 53 -1.62 11.02 15.26
N GLU A 54 -1.77 12.25 14.73
CA GLU A 54 -1.09 12.68 13.49
C GLU A 54 -1.41 11.79 12.27
N GLY A 55 -2.62 11.22 12.20
CA GLY A 55 -3.00 10.26 11.18
C GLY A 55 -2.81 10.73 9.73
N GLN A 56 -2.92 12.03 9.47
CA GLN A 56 -2.60 12.60 8.15
C GLN A 56 -1.12 12.43 7.78
N ALA A 57 -0.20 12.64 8.72
CA ALA A 57 1.23 12.43 8.50
C ALA A 57 1.55 10.95 8.26
N HIS A 58 0.87 10.06 9.00
CA HIS A 58 0.96 8.62 8.77
C HIS A 58 0.48 8.22 7.36
N TRP A 59 -0.63 8.81 6.89
CA TRP A 59 -1.16 8.56 5.56
C TRP A 59 -0.27 9.11 4.44
N ASP A 60 0.26 10.32 4.60
CA ASP A 60 1.19 10.91 3.64
C ASP A 60 2.48 10.09 3.52
N MET A 61 2.99 9.57 4.64
CA MET A 61 4.11 8.64 4.64
C MET A 61 3.77 7.32 3.93
N ALA A 62 2.59 6.74 4.19
CA ALA A 62 2.13 5.53 3.52
C ALA A 62 2.05 5.69 1.99
N LYS A 63 1.51 6.83 1.50
CA LYS A 63 1.48 7.15 0.07
C LYS A 63 2.88 7.22 -0.54
N LEU A 64 3.82 7.88 0.14
CA LEU A 64 5.21 7.99 -0.33
C LEU A 64 5.87 6.60 -0.45
N LEU A 65 5.73 5.77 0.60
CA LEU A 65 6.24 4.40 0.62
C LEU A 65 5.63 3.54 -0.51
N LEU A 66 4.31 3.61 -0.71
CA LEU A 66 3.62 2.92 -1.80
C LEU A 66 4.12 3.40 -3.18
N GLY A 67 4.33 4.71 -3.35
CA GLY A 67 4.88 5.29 -4.58
C GLY A 67 6.22 4.65 -4.97
N TRP A 68 7.13 4.52 -4.02
CA TRP A 68 8.42 3.85 -4.24
C TRP A 68 8.27 2.37 -4.61
N LEU A 69 7.42 1.62 -3.88
CA LEU A 69 7.20 0.19 -4.17
C LEU A 69 6.57 -0.06 -5.54
N VAL A 70 5.70 0.84 -6.00
CA VAL A 70 5.08 0.75 -7.32
C VAL A 70 6.10 1.05 -8.42
N CYS A 71 6.90 2.10 -8.24
CA CYS A 71 7.81 2.62 -9.25
C CYS A 71 9.14 1.88 -9.34
N ALA A 72 9.64 1.30 -8.23
CA ALA A 72 10.90 0.55 -8.20
C ALA A 72 10.88 -0.62 -9.18
N LYS A 73 11.99 -0.91 -9.87
CA LYS A 73 12.06 -2.00 -10.85
C LYS A 73 11.90 -3.38 -10.19
N ARG A 74 12.48 -3.57 -9.01
CA ARG A 74 12.44 -4.79 -8.18
C ARG A 74 11.83 -4.51 -6.80
N PRO A 75 11.36 -5.54 -6.06
CA PRO A 75 11.00 -5.39 -4.66
C PRO A 75 12.15 -4.78 -3.84
N LEU A 76 11.81 -3.83 -2.97
CA LEU A 76 12.76 -3.15 -2.09
C LEU A 76 12.73 -3.79 -0.71
N LYS A 77 13.88 -3.85 -0.04
CA LYS A 77 13.96 -4.18 1.37
C LYS A 77 13.68 -2.95 2.23
N TRP A 78 13.27 -3.15 3.48
CA TRP A 78 12.95 -2.04 4.38
C TRP A 78 14.12 -1.05 4.55
N HIS A 79 15.35 -1.54 4.73
CA HIS A 79 16.53 -0.67 4.86
C HIS A 79 16.83 0.11 3.58
N GLU A 80 16.56 -0.45 2.38
CA GLU A 80 16.70 0.30 1.13
C GLU A 80 15.68 1.44 1.08
N MET A 81 14.46 1.20 1.58
CA MET A 81 13.43 2.23 1.66
C MET A 81 13.77 3.32 2.67
N GLN A 82 14.35 2.96 3.84
CA GLN A 82 14.88 3.92 4.81
C GLN A 82 15.96 4.81 4.22
N SER A 83 16.90 4.23 3.45
CA SER A 83 17.95 5.00 2.76
C SER A 83 17.39 5.99 1.75
N ILE A 84 16.36 5.59 0.99
CA ILE A 84 15.71 6.47 0.02
C ILE A 84 15.02 7.64 0.73
N LEU A 85 14.27 7.38 1.80
CA LEU A 85 13.57 8.42 2.57
C LEU A 85 14.52 9.37 3.30
N SER A 86 15.68 8.86 3.71
CA SER A 86 16.67 9.63 4.46
C SER A 86 17.62 10.43 3.56
N TYR A 87 17.56 10.22 2.24
CA TYR A 87 18.43 10.90 1.28
C TYR A 87 17.89 12.28 0.89
N ASP A 88 18.75 13.28 1.00
CA ASP A 88 18.53 14.64 0.51
C ASP A 88 19.26 14.82 -0.83
N PRO A 89 18.53 15.03 -1.95
CA PRO A 89 19.13 15.15 -3.28
C PRO A 89 19.91 16.45 -3.48
N ASP A 90 19.51 17.53 -2.80
CA ASP A 90 20.14 18.86 -2.95
C ASP A 90 21.47 18.89 -2.18
N GLN A 91 21.48 18.29 -0.99
CA GLN A 91 22.68 18.23 -0.15
C GLN A 91 23.55 16.99 -0.44
N GLN A 92 23.04 16.02 -1.22
CA GLN A 92 23.68 14.73 -1.50
C GLN A 92 24.08 13.98 -0.23
N LYS A 93 23.24 14.05 0.82
CA LYS A 93 23.52 13.46 2.14
C LYS A 93 22.39 12.55 2.57
N VAL A 94 22.72 11.58 3.41
CA VAL A 94 21.75 10.71 4.05
C VAL A 94 21.68 11.06 5.54
N ASP A 95 20.49 11.41 6.00
CA ASP A 95 20.21 11.78 7.40
C ASP A 95 19.34 10.71 8.06
N PHE A 96 19.97 9.59 8.46
CA PHE A 96 19.25 8.52 9.16
C PHE A 96 18.80 8.94 10.57
N ASP A 97 19.56 9.82 11.24
CA ASP A 97 19.28 10.17 12.63
C ASP A 97 17.95 10.90 12.77
N ASN A 98 17.62 11.78 11.81
CA ASN A 98 16.38 12.55 11.85
C ASN A 98 15.27 12.00 10.95
N LYS A 99 15.60 11.30 9.85
CA LYS A 99 14.62 10.91 8.82
C LYS A 99 14.29 9.42 8.78
N MET A 100 14.99 8.57 9.53
CA MET A 100 14.66 7.14 9.57
C MET A 100 13.35 6.91 10.33
N LEU A 101 12.42 6.19 9.69
CA LEU A 101 11.16 5.81 10.35
C LEU A 101 11.44 4.83 11.48
N ARG A 102 10.80 5.06 12.61
CA ARG A 102 10.98 4.23 13.82
C ARG A 102 10.19 2.93 13.79
N GLN A 103 9.09 2.90 13.05
CA GLN A 103 8.23 1.72 12.96
C GLN A 103 8.56 0.90 11.72
N ASP A 104 8.08 -0.34 11.67
CA ASP A 104 8.31 -1.24 10.53
C ASP A 104 7.35 -0.94 9.35
N ALA A 105 7.58 -1.64 8.23
CA ALA A 105 6.75 -1.50 7.04
C ALA A 105 5.27 -1.81 7.30
N ASN A 106 4.97 -2.78 8.16
CA ASN A 106 3.59 -3.22 8.42
C ASN A 106 2.77 -2.14 9.10
N LYS A 107 3.41 -1.29 9.92
CA LYS A 107 2.72 -0.17 10.57
C LYS A 107 2.24 0.93 9.64
N TYR A 108 2.89 1.11 8.49
CA TYR A 108 2.48 2.11 7.51
C TYR A 108 1.71 1.53 6.33
N LEU A 109 1.95 0.25 6.01
CA LEU A 109 1.45 -0.37 4.78
C LEU A 109 0.44 -1.48 5.04
N GLY A 110 0.37 -2.00 6.26
CA GLY A 110 -0.63 -2.97 6.70
C GLY A 110 -0.79 -4.15 5.75
N SER A 111 -2.03 -4.46 5.42
CA SER A 111 -2.42 -5.55 4.51
C SER A 111 -2.09 -5.30 3.03
N LEU A 112 -1.56 -4.13 2.66
CA LEU A 112 -1.24 -3.79 1.27
C LEU A 112 0.07 -4.42 0.79
N VAL A 113 0.92 -4.88 1.71
CA VAL A 113 2.23 -5.45 1.40
C VAL A 113 2.48 -6.77 2.11
N HIS A 114 3.24 -7.64 1.45
CA HIS A 114 3.84 -8.83 2.07
C HIS A 114 5.35 -8.64 2.16
N ILE A 115 5.91 -9.01 3.32
CA ILE A 115 7.35 -9.11 3.53
C ILE A 115 7.77 -10.56 3.29
N LEU A 116 8.56 -10.78 2.23
CA LEU A 116 9.06 -12.10 1.85
C LEU A 116 10.25 -12.51 2.71
N GLU A 117 10.58 -13.80 2.68
CA GLU A 117 11.86 -14.29 3.21
C GLU A 117 13.03 -13.52 2.59
N GLY A 118 13.94 -13.05 3.44
CA GLY A 118 15.02 -12.13 3.05
C GLY A 118 14.66 -10.64 3.07
N GLY A 119 13.46 -10.28 3.55
CA GLY A 119 13.07 -8.90 3.90
C GLY A 119 12.58 -8.04 2.74
N HIS A 120 12.24 -8.66 1.60
CA HIS A 120 11.73 -7.94 0.43
C HIS A 120 10.26 -7.57 0.61
N ILE A 121 9.94 -6.30 0.45
CA ILE A 121 8.59 -5.77 0.56
C ILE A 121 7.97 -5.79 -0.83
N ARG A 122 6.82 -6.44 -0.94
CA ARG A 122 6.10 -6.58 -2.20
C ARG A 122 4.65 -6.20 -1.99
N ILE A 123 4.14 -5.31 -2.84
CA ILE A 123 2.69 -5.07 -2.92
C ILE A 123 2.02 -6.40 -3.23
N VAL A 124 0.98 -6.72 -2.46
CA VAL A 124 0.33 -8.05 -2.48
C VAL A 124 -0.12 -8.44 -3.91
N HIS A 125 -0.36 -7.48 -4.81
CA HIS A 125 -0.76 -7.78 -6.18
C HIS A 125 0.09 -7.13 -7.29
N SER A 126 0.45 -7.93 -8.31
CA SER A 126 1.21 -7.47 -9.49
C SER A 126 0.37 -6.60 -10.44
N THR A 127 -0.96 -6.81 -10.53
CA THR A 127 -1.84 -5.86 -11.26
C THR A 127 -2.22 -4.64 -10.42
N ALA A 128 -2.20 -4.70 -9.08
CA ALA A 128 -2.33 -3.50 -8.25
C ALA A 128 -1.12 -2.59 -8.46
N ARG A 129 0.10 -3.15 -8.61
CA ARG A 129 1.26 -2.38 -9.07
C ARG A 129 1.04 -1.73 -10.44
N ARG A 130 0.35 -2.39 -11.38
CA ARG A 130 0.03 -1.81 -12.70
C ARG A 130 -1.02 -0.70 -12.63
N GLN A 131 -2.06 -0.88 -11.81
CA GLN A 131 -3.14 0.10 -11.62
C GLN A 131 -2.71 1.29 -10.76
N ALA A 132 -2.00 1.05 -9.66
CA ALA A 132 -1.38 2.10 -8.84
C ALA A 132 -0.40 2.93 -9.68
N LYS A 133 0.36 2.32 -10.60
CA LYS A 133 1.21 3.06 -11.54
C LYS A 133 0.41 3.98 -12.49
N ASN A 134 -0.83 3.61 -12.82
CA ASN A 134 -1.73 4.45 -13.62
C ASN A 134 -2.39 5.56 -12.78
N GLN A 135 -2.81 5.28 -11.54
CA GLN A 135 -3.36 6.31 -10.64
C GLN A 135 -2.30 7.29 -10.13
N LEU A 136 -1.13 6.80 -9.71
CA LEU A 136 0.01 7.64 -9.33
C LEU A 136 0.51 8.47 -10.50
N ARG A 137 0.43 7.98 -11.75
CA ARG A 137 0.69 8.80 -12.94
C ARG A 137 -0.27 9.97 -13.12
N MET A 138 -1.51 9.88 -12.63
CA MET A 138 -2.46 11.00 -12.65
C MET A 138 -2.20 11.96 -11.48
N VAL A 139 -1.95 11.44 -10.28
CA VAL A 139 -1.66 12.24 -9.09
C VAL A 139 -0.35 13.02 -9.23
N PHE A 140 0.73 12.38 -9.69
CA PHE A 140 2.04 13.02 -9.90
C PHE A 140 2.17 13.78 -11.22
N LYS A 141 1.21 13.68 -12.16
CA LYS A 141 1.16 14.59 -13.32
C LYS A 141 0.57 15.95 -12.95
N LEU A 142 -0.33 16.01 -11.95
CA LEU A 142 -0.97 17.26 -11.55
C LEU A 142 0.00 18.21 -10.82
N GLU A 143 1.14 17.72 -10.31
CA GLU A 143 2.21 18.55 -9.72
C GLU A 143 3.29 18.98 -10.73
N ALA A 144 3.25 18.52 -11.99
CA ALA A 144 4.24 18.87 -13.01
C ALA A 144 3.77 19.94 -14.01
N ASP A 145 2.50 20.36 -13.95
CA ASP A 145 1.91 21.40 -14.80
C ASP A 145 1.26 22.51 -13.94
N SER A 146 2.01 23.06 -12.98
CA SER A 146 1.70 24.39 -12.44
C SER A 146 2.91 25.32 -12.65
N PRO A 147 2.69 26.50 -13.26
CA PRO A 147 3.73 27.37 -13.82
C PRO A 147 4.66 28.00 -12.76
#